data_AF-A0A2E3J149-F1
#
_entry.id   AF-A0A2E3J149-F1
#
_cell.length_a   1.000
_cell.length_b   1.000
_cell.length_c   1.000
_cell.angle_alpha   90.00
_cell.angle_beta   90.00
_cell.angle_gamma   90.00
#
_symmetry.space_group_name_H-M   'P 1'
#
loop_
_entity.id
_entity.type
_entity.pdbx_description
1 polymer ?
#
loop_
_entity_poly.entity_id
_entity_poly.type
_entity_poly.pdbx_seq_one_letter_code
_entity_poly.pdbx_strand_id
1 'polypeptide(L)'
;MSKKESDHYVVTADPVKEKSHEKKLKNQKYEKELAKLQVELVKLQEWIRHKGLKVLVIFEGRDAAGKGGVIKRVTQSLSPRVCRVVALAAPTAREKNQWYFQKDEMFHHTDIKQAPWYVVDADSKKRARLNCIHHLLSCVPYKDLTPEAIKLPPRQKDTGYVCPPLSDQTFVPEKY
;
A
#
# COMPACT_ATOMS: atom_id res chain seq x y z
N MET A 1 -24.89 49.80 11.49
CA MET A 1 -25.24 48.56 10.79
C MET A 1 -24.10 48.23 9.82
N SER A 2 -23.19 47.35 10.23
CA SER A 2 -22.02 46.96 9.45
C SER A 2 -22.41 45.85 8.47
N LYS A 3 -22.33 46.10 7.16
CA LYS A 3 -22.35 45.05 6.15
C LYS A 3 -21.05 44.25 6.32
N LYS A 4 -21.16 42.96 6.63
CA LYS A 4 -20.04 42.01 6.53
C LYS A 4 -19.88 41.68 5.05
N GLU A 5 -18.80 42.15 4.44
CA GLU A 5 -18.31 41.62 3.17
C GLU A 5 -17.94 40.15 3.37
N SER A 6 -18.53 39.30 2.54
CA SER A 6 -18.20 37.89 2.44
C SER A 6 -16.93 37.77 1.60
N ASP A 7 -15.81 37.48 2.26
CA ASP A 7 -14.55 37.12 1.60
C ASP A 7 -14.75 35.85 0.77
N HIS A 8 -15.04 36.02 -0.51
CA HIS A 8 -14.98 34.96 -1.50
C HIS A 8 -13.51 34.56 -1.65
N TYR A 9 -13.13 33.45 -1.02
CA TYR A 9 -11.86 32.77 -1.28
C TYR A 9 -11.86 32.28 -2.73
N VAL A 10 -11.34 33.09 -3.65
CA VAL A 10 -11.04 32.66 -5.01
C VAL A 10 -9.82 31.75 -4.93
N VAL A 11 -10.05 30.44 -4.93
CA VAL A 11 -8.98 29.44 -5.10
C VAL A 11 -8.47 29.59 -6.53
N THR A 12 -7.39 30.35 -6.71
CA THR A 12 -6.66 30.37 -7.97
C THR A 12 -6.06 28.99 -8.18
N ALA A 13 -6.55 28.24 -9.16
CA ALA A 13 -5.98 26.96 -9.53
C ALA A 13 -4.48 27.13 -9.83
N ASP A 14 -3.62 26.37 -9.15
CA ASP A 14 -2.21 26.33 -9.46
C ASP A 14 -2.00 25.97 -10.95
N PRO A 15 -0.99 26.57 -11.62
CA PRO A 15 -0.75 26.32 -13.03
C PRO A 15 -0.51 24.83 -13.26
N VAL A 16 -1.35 24.22 -14.11
CA VAL A 16 -1.20 22.84 -14.57
C VAL A 16 0.14 22.73 -15.29
N LYS A 17 1.14 22.13 -14.62
CA LYS A 17 2.44 21.84 -15.24
C LYS A 17 2.21 21.05 -16.54
N GLU A 18 2.71 21.60 -17.65
CA GLU A 18 2.70 20.91 -18.95
C GLU A 18 3.32 19.52 -18.81
N LYS A 19 2.56 18.50 -19.20
CA LYS A 19 3.01 17.10 -19.15
C LYS A 19 4.09 16.89 -20.19
N SER A 20 5.35 16.99 -19.78
CA SER A 20 6.46 16.47 -20.59
C SER A 20 6.20 14.99 -20.89
N HIS A 21 6.34 14.55 -22.14
CA HIS A 21 6.22 13.14 -22.54
C HIS A 21 7.32 12.30 -21.86
N GLU A 22 7.09 11.90 -20.61
CA GLU A 22 8.06 11.13 -19.86
C GLU A 22 8.13 9.69 -20.39
N LYS A 23 9.35 9.24 -20.69
CA LYS A 23 9.61 7.88 -21.16
C LYS A 23 9.07 6.84 -20.18
N LYS A 24 8.34 5.86 -20.73
CA LYS A 24 7.77 4.73 -19.98
C LYS A 24 8.85 3.98 -19.18
N LEU A 25 8.58 3.74 -17.90
CA LEU A 25 9.53 3.07 -17.00
C LEU A 25 9.78 1.61 -17.45
N LYS A 26 11.05 1.27 -17.70
CA LYS A 26 11.49 -0.09 -18.04
C LYS A 26 11.07 -1.09 -16.94
N ASN A 27 10.64 -2.28 -17.34
CA ASN A 27 10.09 -3.26 -16.40
C ASN A 27 11.10 -3.72 -15.36
N GLN A 28 12.33 -4.01 -15.78
CA GLN A 28 13.41 -4.44 -14.89
C GLN A 28 13.71 -3.42 -13.79
N LYS A 29 13.72 -2.12 -14.13
CA LYS A 29 13.93 -1.04 -13.15
C LYS A 29 12.77 -0.96 -12.17
N TYR A 30 11.53 -1.08 -12.67
CA TYR A 30 10.34 -1.08 -11.82
C TYR A 30 10.34 -2.24 -10.82
N GLU A 31 10.58 -3.48 -11.26
CA GLU A 31 10.56 -4.65 -10.37
C GLU A 31 11.69 -4.57 -9.33
N LYS A 32 12.87 -4.09 -9.70
CA LYS A 32 13.99 -3.89 -8.78
C LYS A 32 13.64 -2.90 -7.67
N GLU A 33 13.06 -1.74 -8.02
CA GLU A 33 12.67 -0.74 -7.02
C GLU A 33 11.47 -1.20 -6.19
N LEU A 34 10.51 -1.90 -6.80
CA LEU A 34 9.39 -2.49 -6.08
C LEU A 34 9.88 -3.47 -5.01
N ALA A 35 10.79 -4.38 -5.36
CA ALA A 35 11.33 -5.36 -4.42
C ALA A 35 11.98 -4.69 -3.19
N LYS A 36 12.75 -3.62 -3.40
CA LYS A 36 13.35 -2.85 -2.29
C LYS A 36 12.27 -2.25 -1.38
N LEU A 37 11.28 -1.59 -1.97
CA LEU A 37 10.18 -0.98 -1.21
C LEU A 37 9.35 -2.02 -0.44
N GLN A 38 9.20 -3.22 -1.00
CA GLN A 38 8.49 -4.30 -0.33
C GLN A 38 9.25 -4.85 0.88
N VAL A 39 10.58 -4.92 0.84
CA VAL A 39 11.39 -5.26 2.02
C VAL A 39 11.16 -4.23 3.12
N GLU A 40 11.16 -2.94 2.77
CA GLU A 40 10.90 -1.86 3.72
C GLU A 40 9.46 -1.90 4.29
N LEU A 41 8.47 -2.28 3.48
CA LEU A 41 7.10 -2.52 3.96
C LEU A 41 7.02 -3.63 5.01
N VAL A 42 7.79 -4.71 4.85
CA VAL A 42 7.86 -5.78 5.85
C VAL A 42 8.45 -5.26 7.16
N LYS A 43 9.53 -4.47 7.10
CA LYS A 43 10.10 -3.84 8.30
C LYS A 43 9.12 -2.91 8.99
N LEU A 44 8.39 -2.10 8.23
CA LEU A 44 7.33 -1.24 8.74
C LEU A 44 6.23 -2.06 9.43
N GLN A 45 5.79 -3.17 8.83
CA GLN A 45 4.79 -4.06 9.43
C GLN A 45 5.26 -4.62 10.77
N GLU A 46 6.49 -5.12 10.83
CA GLU A 46 7.06 -5.68 12.06
C GLU A 46 7.20 -4.61 13.14
N TRP A 47 7.58 -3.39 12.77
CA TRP A 47 7.61 -2.25 13.67
C TRP A 47 6.22 -1.88 14.22
N ILE A 48 5.21 -1.81 13.36
CA ILE A 48 3.81 -1.55 13.75
C ILE A 48 3.33 -2.62 14.74
N ARG A 49 3.63 -3.89 14.47
CA ARG A 49 3.29 -5.00 15.38
C ARG A 49 4.00 -4.87 16.72
N HIS A 50 5.30 -4.61 16.71
CA HIS A 50 6.10 -4.46 17.93
C HIS A 50 5.66 -3.28 18.80
N LYS A 51 5.26 -2.16 18.18
CA LYS A 51 4.77 -0.96 18.89
C LYS A 51 3.27 -0.98 19.21
N GLY A 52 2.51 -1.93 18.66
CA GLY A 52 1.05 -1.99 18.83
C GLY A 52 0.29 -0.86 18.12
N LEU A 53 0.85 -0.29 17.05
CA LEU A 53 0.22 0.81 16.31
C LEU A 53 -0.93 0.30 15.43
N LYS A 54 -1.89 1.19 15.15
CA LYS A 54 -3.00 0.92 14.21
C LYS A 54 -2.86 1.86 13.03
N VAL A 55 -2.82 1.30 11.82
CA VAL A 55 -2.69 2.06 10.57
C VAL A 55 -3.86 1.74 9.67
N LEU A 56 -4.55 2.77 9.21
CA LEU A 56 -5.62 2.69 8.21
C LEU A 56 -5.16 3.41 6.95
N VAL A 57 -5.28 2.75 5.80
CA VAL A 57 -4.98 3.34 4.49
C VAL A 57 -6.24 3.25 3.64
N ILE A 58 -6.74 4.40 3.20
CA ILE A 58 -7.93 4.50 2.35
C ILE A 58 -7.49 4.75 0.91
N PHE A 59 -8.04 3.97 -0.03
CA PHE A 59 -7.78 4.13 -1.46
C PHE A 59 -9.05 4.55 -2.17
N GLU A 60 -9.17 5.85 -2.45
CA GLU A 60 -10.24 6.41 -3.27
C GLU A 60 -9.79 6.77 -4.68
N GLY A 61 -10.74 6.92 -5.59
CA GLY A 61 -10.47 7.38 -6.96
C GLY A 61 -11.44 6.85 -7.99
N ARG A 62 -11.29 7.30 -9.24
CA ARG A 62 -12.14 6.88 -10.36
C ARG A 62 -12.05 5.38 -10.63
N ASP A 63 -13.09 4.84 -11.25
CA ASP A 63 -13.06 3.51 -11.85
C ASP A 63 -11.89 3.37 -12.82
N ALA A 64 -11.27 2.19 -12.82
CA ALA A 64 -10.09 1.85 -13.62
C ALA A 64 -8.80 2.67 -13.35
N ALA A 65 -8.78 3.56 -12.35
CA ALA A 65 -7.56 4.28 -11.94
C ALA A 65 -6.40 3.35 -11.50
N GLY A 66 -6.72 2.12 -11.11
CA GLY A 66 -5.72 1.10 -10.75
C GLY A 66 -5.50 0.90 -9.25
N LYS A 67 -6.44 1.34 -8.42
CA LYS A 67 -6.44 1.20 -6.95
C LYS A 67 -6.11 -0.22 -6.50
N GLY A 68 -6.84 -1.22 -7.03
CA GLY A 68 -6.61 -2.64 -6.72
C GLY A 68 -5.20 -3.13 -7.11
N GLY A 69 -4.61 -2.55 -8.16
CA GLY A 69 -3.24 -2.85 -8.55
C GLY A 69 -2.21 -2.32 -7.56
N VAL A 70 -2.45 -1.17 -6.96
CA VAL A 70 -1.59 -0.61 -5.88
C VAL A 70 -1.75 -1.45 -4.62
N ILE A 71 -2.99 -1.71 -4.20
CA ILE A 71 -3.30 -2.54 -3.01
C ILE A 71 -2.60 -3.88 -3.14
N LYS A 72 -2.74 -4.57 -4.27
CA LYS A 72 -2.07 -5.86 -4.51
C LYS A 72 -0.56 -5.78 -4.36
N ARG A 73 0.09 -4.72 -4.84
CA ARG A 73 1.56 -4.58 -4.74
C ARG A 73 2.03 -4.25 -3.32
N VAL A 74 1.22 -3.52 -2.55
CA VAL A 74 1.48 -3.28 -1.13
C VAL A 74 1.31 -4.59 -0.34
N THR A 75 0.21 -5.31 -0.55
CA THR A 75 -0.21 -6.42 0.31
C THR A 75 0.46 -7.74 0.00
N GLN A 76 0.92 -7.97 -1.24
CA GLN A 76 1.53 -9.25 -1.65
C GLN A 76 2.80 -9.62 -0.86
N SER A 77 3.49 -8.65 -0.25
CA SER A 77 4.68 -8.88 0.59
C SER A 77 4.37 -8.86 2.09
N LEU A 78 3.15 -8.53 2.48
CA LEU A 78 2.76 -8.38 3.88
C LEU A 78 2.10 -9.66 4.40
N SER A 79 2.23 -9.90 5.71
CA SER A 79 1.56 -11.01 6.37
C SER A 79 0.04 -10.76 6.43
N PRO A 80 -0.80 -11.69 5.95
CA PRO A 80 -2.26 -11.51 5.98
C PRO A 80 -2.84 -11.53 7.40
N ARG A 81 -2.06 -11.97 8.39
CA ARG A 81 -2.44 -11.95 9.81
C ARG A 81 -2.42 -10.53 10.39
N VAL A 82 -1.56 -9.67 9.83
CA VAL A 82 -1.36 -8.29 10.30
C VAL A 82 -2.06 -7.30 9.38
N CYS A 83 -1.94 -7.49 8.06
CA CYS A 83 -2.56 -6.63 7.06
C CYS A 83 -3.85 -7.24 6.52
N ARG A 84 -4.98 -6.55 6.70
CA ARG A 84 -6.29 -6.96 6.17
C ARG A 84 -6.73 -5.98 5.10
N VAL A 85 -7.17 -6.52 3.96
CA VAL A 85 -7.78 -5.73 2.88
C VAL A 85 -9.28 -5.82 3.01
N VAL A 86 -9.95 -4.67 3.05
CA VAL A 86 -11.41 -4.59 3.06
C VAL A 86 -11.84 -3.89 1.77
N ALA A 87 -12.76 -4.51 1.04
CA ALA A 87 -13.42 -3.92 -0.11
C ALA A 87 -14.88 -3.67 0.26
N LEU A 88 -15.29 -2.41 0.28
CA LEU A 88 -16.68 -2.03 0.49
C LEU A 88 -17.51 -2.39 -0.76
N ALA A 89 -18.80 -2.64 -0.55
CA ALA A 89 -19.72 -2.97 -1.63
C ALA A 89 -19.77 -1.87 -2.70
N ALA A 90 -20.08 -2.25 -3.93
CA ALA A 90 -20.15 -1.31 -5.05
C ALA A 90 -21.23 -0.23 -4.79
N PRO A 91 -20.96 1.03 -5.14
CA PRO A 91 -21.93 2.10 -5.01
C PRO A 91 -23.15 1.85 -5.91
N THR A 92 -24.30 2.27 -5.43
CA THR A 92 -25.60 2.23 -6.11
C THR A 92 -25.58 3.08 -7.38
N ALA A 93 -26.51 2.84 -8.31
CA ALA A 93 -26.57 3.55 -9.59
C ALA A 93 -26.69 5.09 -9.46
N ARG A 94 -27.27 5.57 -8.35
CA ARG A 94 -27.44 7.01 -8.04
C ARG A 94 -26.11 7.70 -7.69
N GLU A 95 -25.16 6.98 -7.13
CA GLU A 95 -23.86 7.52 -6.69
C GLU A 95 -22.86 7.68 -7.86
N LYS A 96 -23.09 7.01 -9.00
CA LYS A 96 -22.13 6.94 -10.11
C LYS A 96 -22.01 8.21 -10.97
N ASN A 97 -23.04 9.04 -11.05
CA ASN A 97 -23.13 10.08 -12.08
C ASN A 97 -22.55 11.45 -11.70
N GLN A 98 -22.03 11.64 -10.48
CA GLN A 98 -21.63 12.95 -9.96
C GLN A 98 -20.22 12.97 -9.34
N TRP A 99 -19.32 12.10 -9.79
CA TRP A 99 -17.98 11.97 -9.19
C TRP A 99 -17.21 13.31 -9.08
N TYR A 100 -17.21 14.16 -10.11
CA TYR A 100 -16.39 15.38 -10.09
C TYR A 100 -16.85 16.40 -9.04
N PHE A 101 -18.16 16.66 -8.95
CA PHE A 101 -18.72 17.55 -7.93
C PHE A 101 -18.58 16.94 -6.52
N GLN A 102 -18.86 15.65 -6.39
CA GLN A 102 -18.71 14.95 -5.11
C GLN A 102 -17.26 14.94 -4.62
N LYS A 103 -16.29 14.79 -5.53
CA LYS A 103 -14.86 14.78 -5.21
C LYS A 103 -14.44 16.12 -4.61
N ASP A 104 -14.78 17.23 -5.26
CA ASP A 104 -14.34 18.55 -4.83
C ASP A 104 -15.03 18.96 -3.51
N GLU A 105 -16.32 18.65 -3.34
CA GLU A 105 -17.00 18.83 -2.05
C GLU A 105 -16.43 17.92 -0.96
N MET A 106 -16.12 16.66 -1.29
CA MET A 106 -15.49 15.72 -0.36
C MET A 106 -14.15 16.27 0.12
N PHE A 107 -13.28 16.74 -0.78
CA PHE A 107 -11.99 17.32 -0.39
C PHE A 107 -12.18 18.54 0.50
N HIS A 108 -13.08 19.45 0.12
CA HIS A 108 -13.32 20.66 0.90
C HIS A 108 -13.69 20.38 2.37
N HIS A 109 -14.50 19.35 2.62
CA HIS A 109 -14.99 19.04 3.96
C HIS A 109 -14.10 18.04 4.73
N THR A 110 -13.36 17.17 4.03
CA THR A 110 -12.65 16.04 4.66
C THR A 110 -11.13 16.14 4.61
N ASP A 111 -10.57 17.09 3.85
CA ASP A 111 -9.13 17.35 3.85
C ASP A 111 -8.72 18.15 5.08
N ILE A 112 -8.37 17.43 6.15
CA ILE A 112 -7.96 18.01 7.43
C ILE A 112 -6.48 17.78 7.67
N LYS A 113 -5.84 18.68 8.42
CA LYS A 113 -4.38 18.61 8.71
C LYS A 113 -3.96 17.29 9.38
N GLN A 114 -4.86 16.66 10.14
CA GLN A 114 -4.61 15.40 10.84
C GLN A 114 -4.69 14.18 9.92
N ALA A 115 -5.44 14.27 8.82
CA ALA A 115 -5.68 13.19 7.88
C ALA A 115 -5.81 13.76 6.46
N PRO A 116 -4.72 14.33 5.91
CA PRO A 116 -4.77 14.99 4.63
C PRO A 116 -4.97 13.97 3.50
N TRP A 117 -5.61 14.43 2.45
CA TRP A 117 -5.75 13.64 1.25
C TRP A 117 -4.54 13.79 0.32
N TYR A 118 -3.97 12.66 -0.07
CA TYR A 118 -2.83 12.64 -1.00
C TYR A 118 -3.28 12.21 -2.40
N VAL A 119 -3.08 13.11 -3.37
CA VAL A 119 -3.40 12.85 -4.78
C VAL A 119 -2.19 12.21 -5.47
N VAL A 120 -2.41 11.08 -6.12
CA VAL A 120 -1.38 10.36 -6.88
C VAL A 120 -1.73 10.37 -8.36
N ASP A 121 -0.81 10.85 -9.19
CA ASP A 121 -0.93 10.75 -10.64
C ASP A 121 -0.82 9.29 -11.09
N ALA A 122 -1.90 8.79 -11.70
CA ALA A 122 -2.06 7.41 -12.12
C ALA A 122 -1.82 7.18 -13.63
N ASP A 123 -1.42 8.20 -14.39
CA ASP A 123 -1.12 8.07 -15.83
C ASP A 123 -0.09 6.96 -16.09
N SER A 124 0.94 6.91 -15.25
CA SER A 124 1.90 5.79 -15.23
C SER A 124 1.64 4.89 -14.04
N LYS A 125 0.81 3.86 -14.24
CA LYS A 125 0.46 2.85 -13.21
C LYS A 125 1.67 2.29 -12.44
N LYS A 126 2.83 2.13 -13.09
CA LYS A 126 4.05 1.62 -12.45
C LYS A 126 4.63 2.64 -11.46
N ARG A 127 4.72 3.90 -11.88
CA ARG A 127 5.24 4.99 -11.04
C ARG A 127 4.27 5.31 -9.91
N ALA A 128 2.97 5.32 -10.20
CA ALA A 128 1.92 5.49 -9.19
C ALA A 128 2.09 4.49 -8.05
N ARG A 129 2.30 3.19 -8.35
CA ARG A 129 2.54 2.16 -7.33
C ARG A 129 3.78 2.43 -6.49
N LEU A 130 4.91 2.74 -7.12
CA LEU A 130 6.16 3.01 -6.40
C LEU A 130 6.02 4.24 -5.50
N ASN A 131 5.41 5.31 -6.00
CA ASN A 131 5.20 6.54 -5.26
C ASN A 131 4.22 6.35 -4.11
N CYS A 132 3.12 5.61 -4.31
CA CYS A 132 2.20 5.24 -3.23
C CYS A 132 2.92 4.52 -2.08
N ILE A 133 3.73 3.50 -2.41
CA ILE A 133 4.45 2.73 -1.40
C ILE A 133 5.50 3.59 -0.69
N HIS A 134 6.27 4.37 -1.46
CA HIS A 134 7.28 5.27 -0.90
C HIS A 134 6.66 6.30 0.05
N HIS A 135 5.54 6.90 -0.34
CA HIS A 135 4.81 7.84 0.51
C HIS A 135 4.30 7.18 1.80
N LEU A 136 3.71 5.99 1.70
CA LEU A 136 3.27 5.23 2.88
C LEU A 136 4.42 4.98 3.88
N LEU A 137 5.60 4.63 3.38
CA LEU A 137 6.80 4.45 4.21
C LEU A 137 7.26 5.77 4.86
N SER A 138 7.08 6.90 4.18
CA SER A 138 7.45 8.21 4.73
C SER A 138 6.51 8.72 5.82
N CYS A 139 5.25 8.25 5.85
CA CYS A 139 4.26 8.70 6.82
C CYS A 139 4.46 8.12 8.23
N VAL A 140 5.10 6.96 8.35
CA VAL A 140 5.27 6.27 9.64
C VAL A 140 6.77 6.04 9.90
N PRO A 141 7.37 6.68 10.91
CA PRO A 141 8.75 6.40 11.26
C PRO A 141 8.85 4.98 11.83
N TYR A 142 9.70 4.15 11.22
CA TYR A 142 9.98 2.79 11.65
C TYR A 142 11.48 2.55 11.86
N LYS A 143 11.80 1.53 12.65
CA LYS A 143 13.17 1.05 12.81
C LYS A 143 13.25 -0.38 12.31
N ASP A 144 14.41 -0.73 11.77
CA ASP A 144 14.70 -2.10 11.39
C ASP A 144 14.87 -2.95 12.65
N LEU A 145 13.99 -3.96 12.81
CA LEU A 145 14.01 -4.91 13.91
C LEU A 145 14.62 -6.26 13.48
N THR A 146 15.22 -6.33 12.29
CA THR A 146 15.84 -7.56 11.80
C THR A 146 16.97 -7.96 12.76
N PRO A 147 16.90 -9.16 13.39
CA PRO A 147 17.93 -9.60 14.30
C PRO A 147 19.26 -9.79 13.56
N GLU A 148 20.37 -9.60 14.28
CA GLU A 148 21.69 -9.89 13.72
C GLU A 148 21.80 -11.36 13.30
N ALA A 149 22.60 -11.61 12.26
CA ALA A 149 22.82 -12.95 11.75
C ALA A 149 23.41 -13.84 12.86
N ILE A 150 22.60 -14.78 13.35
CA ILE A 150 23.03 -15.74 14.36
C ILE A 150 24.07 -16.67 13.72
N LYS A 151 25.26 -16.74 14.31
CA LYS A 151 26.24 -17.79 13.95
C LYS A 151 25.70 -19.12 14.45
N LEU A 152 25.18 -19.92 13.54
CA LEU A 152 24.73 -21.27 13.87
C LEU A 152 25.94 -22.08 14.36
N PRO A 153 25.79 -22.88 15.43
CA PRO A 153 26.84 -23.80 15.83
C PRO A 153 27.15 -24.78 14.68
N PRO A 154 28.36 -25.36 14.65
CA PRO A 154 28.66 -26.42 13.70
C PRO A 154 27.63 -27.55 13.84
N ARG A 155 27.24 -28.14 12.70
CA ARG A 155 26.26 -29.23 12.65
C ARG A 155 26.65 -30.31 13.67
N GLN A 156 25.73 -30.63 14.58
CA GLN A 156 25.91 -31.73 15.53
C GLN A 156 26.13 -33.04 14.75
N LYS A 157 26.93 -33.96 15.31
CA LYS A 157 27.09 -35.29 14.72
C LYS A 157 25.73 -35.98 14.65
N ASP A 158 25.48 -36.68 13.54
CA ASP A 158 24.21 -37.35 13.32
C ASP A 158 23.98 -38.40 14.42
N THR A 159 23.00 -38.18 15.29
CA THR A 159 22.68 -39.07 16.41
C THR A 159 21.86 -40.29 15.98
N GLY A 160 21.86 -40.60 14.68
CA GLY A 160 21.20 -41.79 14.14
C GLY A 160 19.68 -41.69 14.18
N TYR A 161 19.11 -40.50 13.89
CA TYR A 161 17.67 -40.40 13.67
C TYR A 161 17.28 -41.37 12.55
N VAL A 162 16.61 -42.44 12.92
CA VAL A 162 16.01 -43.37 11.97
C VAL A 162 14.66 -42.78 11.61
N CYS A 163 14.50 -42.40 10.35
CA CYS A 163 13.20 -41.98 9.84
C CYS A 163 12.18 -43.10 10.12
N PRO A 164 11.02 -42.79 10.73
CA PRO A 164 9.95 -43.77 10.87
C PRO A 164 9.63 -44.40 9.51
N PRO A 165 9.37 -45.71 9.47
CA PRO A 165 9.09 -46.39 8.22
C PRO A 165 7.89 -45.74 7.53
N LEU A 166 7.94 -45.69 6.18
CA LEU A 166 6.89 -45.08 5.36
C LEU A 166 5.51 -45.68 5.67
N SER A 167 5.44 -46.94 6.12
CA SER A 167 4.21 -47.61 6.53
C SER A 167 3.41 -46.88 7.61
N ASP A 168 4.09 -46.13 8.48
CA ASP A 168 3.48 -45.47 9.63
C ASP A 168 2.97 -44.06 9.28
N GLN A 169 3.22 -43.61 8.04
CA GLN A 169 2.81 -42.30 7.55
C GLN A 169 1.47 -42.41 6.81
N THR A 170 0.55 -41.49 7.11
CA THR A 170 -0.70 -41.38 6.36
C THR A 170 -0.47 -40.49 5.13
N PHE A 171 -0.38 -41.10 3.95
CA PHE A 171 -0.20 -40.36 2.70
C PHE A 171 -1.50 -39.81 2.15
N VAL A 172 -1.40 -38.64 1.50
CA VAL A 172 -2.48 -38.12 0.67
C VAL A 172 -2.60 -39.01 -0.57
N PRO A 173 -3.80 -39.52 -0.92
CA PRO A 173 -3.96 -40.35 -2.12
C PRO A 173 -3.56 -39.60 -3.39
N GLU A 174 -2.78 -40.25 -4.25
CA GLU A 174 -2.47 -39.73 -5.59
C GLU A 174 -3.72 -39.81 -6.46
N LYS A 175 -4.09 -38.67 -7.04
CA LYS A 175 -5.29 -38.52 -7.89
C LYS A 175 -4.95 -38.14 -9.33
N TYR A 176 -3.72 -37.71 -9.60
CA TYR A 176 -3.26 -37.20 -10.90
C TYR A 176 -1.95 -37.86 -11.29
#